data_AF-A0A9J7DKN2-F1
#
_entry.id   AF-A0A9J7DKN2-F1
#
_cell.length_a   1.000
_cell.length_b   1.000
_cell.length_c   1.000
_cell.angle_alpha   90.00
_cell.angle_beta   90.00
_cell.angle_gamma   90.00
#
_symmetry.space_group_name_H-M   'P 1'
#
loop_
_entity.id
_entity.type
_entity.pdbx_description
1 polymer ?
#
loop_
_entity_poly.entity_id
_entity_poly.type
_entity_poly.pdbx_seq_one_letter_code
_entity_poly.pdbx_strand_id
1 'polypeptide(L)'
;MQNSDIISSLFWFKNESEEEDKDYLILEQFVHNVEDFSSQYGSEISVSYTAFNLRGPPSNFPDYGDYPQAFVMVKRTYGTWWEEAPSAQKDYMPQNASAITSQDFVVSFEKAVYPLEVSIFETYNPGALVRIWALGPTAWMLLWEGEPEYVGDTPRIFSPPIRQINVPTRILRLEFNHKLLPYYTELDAVLLRGRQPANLTKHLRNNFSYSSLFYKPVVEKGQLLNRIIASNLHENIAPQIVTPRGQKQIDTGPPLGDFQQLPDETTLCVMKYLDIQSLCRCAQVNRHFNRLASDYILYRSIDLRPYWHCVQSQVLATLSMRCKFLQKLDLSWCGSHRMIQPNYVVNFLKDSGAELTHLRMNCCKFVDNSVLRAIVDTSTSLQELCLRSVVGCSDWICLSALKKLKRLDLYRTDITTSAAVAIIRSNPGLRHLNVGSCKMISSMDEVAIALGGNCPNLVSVDFWKSYSLTPNGIRALGNCKMLQELDVGWCLQAGGSGEWLGWLSVGELRKLFLGALRGVCDRDLRSLIPRAPKLAQLDLLGVRAVTADICDSILAECKDLRLLDVSFCDQIQEAQVVEWREQYPHVSIKRSFQSANLNTAPNPLFLAPSLE
;
A
#
# COMPACT_ATOMS: atom_id res chain seq x y z
N MET A 1 -22.93 29.40 69.05
CA MET A 1 -22.97 30.89 69.17
C MET A 1 -21.72 31.28 69.92
N GLN A 2 -20.79 32.13 69.48
CA GLN A 2 -20.64 33.00 68.30
C GLN A 2 -19.16 33.46 68.30
N ASN A 3 -18.51 33.45 67.12
CA ASN A 3 -17.56 34.42 66.51
C ASN A 3 -16.45 35.11 67.35
N SER A 4 -15.23 35.40 66.88
CA SER A 4 -14.59 35.42 65.55
C SER A 4 -13.05 35.65 65.67
N ASP A 5 -12.36 35.54 64.53
CA ASP A 5 -11.03 36.11 64.14
C ASP A 5 -9.79 35.23 64.36
N ILE A 6 -9.23 34.50 63.37
CA ILE A 6 -8.60 34.84 62.06
C ILE A 6 -7.11 35.24 62.19
N ILE A 7 -6.25 34.39 61.58
CA ILE A 7 -4.83 34.52 61.20
C ILE A 7 -3.77 34.35 62.29
N SER A 8 -3.10 33.19 62.32
CA SER A 8 -1.68 33.06 62.68
C SER A 8 -1.10 31.69 62.28
N SER A 9 -0.61 31.55 61.04
CA SER A 9 0.40 30.53 60.70
C SER A 9 0.99 30.79 59.31
N LEU A 10 1.71 31.88 59.17
CA LEU A 10 2.71 32.08 58.12
C LEU A 10 3.87 32.77 58.84
N PHE A 11 5.10 32.27 58.66
CA PHE A 11 6.37 33.02 58.57
C PHE A 11 7.63 32.12 58.85
N TRP A 12 8.31 31.71 57.76
CA TRP A 12 9.78 31.50 57.47
C TRP A 12 10.61 30.46 58.28
N PHE A 13 11.60 29.72 57.76
CA PHE A 13 12.62 29.94 56.71
C PHE A 13 13.11 28.62 56.05
N LYS A 14 13.52 28.75 54.77
CA LYS A 14 14.38 27.93 53.88
C LYS A 14 15.10 26.68 54.44
N ASN A 15 15.06 25.60 53.65
CA ASN A 15 16.29 24.98 53.14
C ASN A 15 16.04 24.29 51.78
N GLU A 16 17.07 24.39 50.93
CA GLU A 16 17.12 24.06 49.51
C GLU A 16 17.07 22.55 49.26
N SER A 17 16.16 22.13 48.37
CA SER A 17 16.38 21.01 47.47
C SER A 17 15.78 21.38 46.13
N GLU A 18 16.66 21.54 45.15
CA GLU A 18 16.39 21.84 43.74
C GLU A 18 15.44 20.80 43.14
N GLU A 19 14.13 21.05 43.19
CA GLU A 19 13.22 20.54 42.18
C GLU A 19 13.29 21.53 41.00
N GLU A 20 14.23 21.26 40.08
CA GLU A 20 14.14 21.82 38.73
C GLU A 20 12.85 21.28 38.10
N ASP A 21 11.78 22.07 38.18
CA ASP A 21 10.65 22.02 37.26
C ASP A 21 11.20 22.17 35.83
N LYS A 22 11.60 21.05 35.22
CA LYS A 22 11.75 20.98 33.77
C LYS A 22 10.34 21.02 33.20
N ASP A 23 9.88 22.22 32.90
CA ASP A 23 8.79 22.48 31.97
C ASP A 23 9.14 21.78 30.65
N TYR A 24 8.78 20.50 30.53
CA TYR A 24 8.86 19.78 29.28
C TYR A 24 7.82 20.43 28.37
N LEU A 25 8.28 21.26 27.43
CA LEU A 25 7.42 21.90 26.45
C LEU A 25 6.69 20.79 25.66
N ILE A 26 5.40 20.59 25.97
CA ILE A 26 4.53 19.69 25.23
C ILE A 26 4.14 20.43 23.96
N LEU A 27 4.54 19.87 22.81
CA LEU A 27 4.22 20.41 21.50
C LEU A 27 3.08 19.60 20.90
N GLU A 28 2.05 20.31 20.46
CA GLU A 28 0.98 19.80 19.62
C GLU A 28 1.23 20.30 18.20
N GLN A 29 1.33 19.36 17.26
CA GLN A 29 1.59 19.70 15.86
C GLN A 29 0.76 18.82 14.93
N PHE A 30 0.24 19.44 13.88
CA PHE A 30 -0.43 18.77 12.78
C PHE A 30 0.59 18.32 11.73
N VAL A 31 0.15 17.45 10.82
CA VAL A 31 0.97 16.99 9.70
C VAL A 31 1.46 18.18 8.89
N HIS A 32 2.77 18.24 8.68
CA HIS A 32 3.42 19.28 7.89
C HIS A 32 3.53 18.86 6.43
N ASN A 33 3.92 17.61 6.16
CA ASN A 33 4.05 17.09 4.81
C ASN A 33 3.70 15.59 4.74
N VAL A 34 3.40 15.13 3.54
CA VAL A 34 3.18 13.72 3.23
C VAL A 34 4.39 13.21 2.45
N GLU A 35 5.12 12.27 3.03
CA GLU A 35 6.39 11.76 2.46
C GLU A 35 6.18 10.60 1.50
N ASP A 36 5.17 9.77 1.76
CA ASP A 36 4.88 8.58 0.96
C ASP A 36 3.44 8.10 1.13
N PHE A 37 2.92 7.45 0.10
CA PHE A 37 1.61 6.82 0.16
C PHE A 37 1.50 5.67 -0.82
N SER A 38 0.92 4.57 -0.35
CA SER A 38 0.67 3.39 -1.20
C SER A 38 -0.38 3.66 -2.28
N SER A 39 -1.36 4.52 -1.98
CA SER A 39 -2.49 4.80 -2.86
C SER A 39 -3.18 6.13 -2.48
N GLN A 40 -3.76 6.86 -3.45
CA GLN A 40 -4.65 8.01 -3.17
C GLN A 40 -5.79 8.13 -4.19
N TYR A 41 -6.98 8.60 -3.77
CA TYR A 41 -8.11 8.81 -4.68
C TYR A 41 -7.97 10.06 -5.55
N GLY A 42 -7.44 11.17 -5.04
CA GLY A 42 -7.22 12.39 -5.82
C GLY A 42 -6.08 12.29 -6.84
N SER A 43 -6.06 13.12 -7.88
CA SER A 43 -4.86 13.28 -8.72
C SER A 43 -3.88 14.24 -8.06
N GLU A 44 -2.59 14.13 -8.33
CA GLU A 44 -1.58 15.08 -7.80
C GLU A 44 -1.80 16.54 -8.23
N ILE A 45 -2.62 16.76 -9.26
CA ILE A 45 -3.02 18.08 -9.77
C ILE A 45 -4.40 18.54 -9.27
N SER A 46 -5.08 17.73 -8.45
CA SER A 46 -6.38 18.06 -7.86
C SER A 46 -6.18 18.44 -6.40
N VAL A 47 -7.09 19.24 -5.86
CA VAL A 47 -7.20 19.53 -4.43
C VAL A 47 -8.20 18.61 -3.72
N SER A 48 -8.92 17.78 -4.49
CA SER A 48 -9.96 16.91 -3.96
C SER A 48 -9.43 15.52 -3.64
N TYR A 49 -9.70 15.03 -2.44
CA TYR A 49 -9.42 13.67 -1.98
C TYR A 49 -7.95 13.27 -2.08
N THR A 50 -7.04 14.24 -1.95
CA THR A 50 -5.60 13.99 -2.06
C THR A 50 -5.00 13.67 -0.71
N ALA A 51 -3.91 12.91 -0.73
CA ALA A 51 -3.08 12.68 0.46
C ALA A 51 -2.66 13.99 1.14
N PHE A 52 -2.42 15.04 0.34
CA PHE A 52 -1.96 16.33 0.83
C PHE A 52 -3.00 17.09 1.66
N ASN A 53 -4.27 16.70 1.61
CA ASN A 53 -5.33 17.30 2.40
C ASN A 53 -5.18 17.03 3.90
N LEU A 54 -4.39 16.03 4.30
CA LEU A 54 -4.04 15.79 5.70
C LEU A 54 -3.12 16.87 6.29
N ARG A 55 -2.59 17.80 5.48
CA ARG A 55 -1.69 18.85 5.95
C ARG A 55 -2.47 19.92 6.69
N GLY A 56 -2.02 20.21 7.91
CA GLY A 56 -2.60 21.26 8.75
C GLY A 56 -3.79 20.79 9.62
N PRO A 57 -4.52 21.74 10.21
CA PRO A 57 -5.64 21.45 11.11
C PRO A 57 -6.86 20.88 10.36
N PRO A 58 -7.77 20.15 11.06
CA PRO A 58 -8.98 19.61 10.46
C PRO A 58 -9.85 20.73 9.87
N SER A 59 -10.43 20.48 8.70
CA SER A 59 -11.26 21.44 7.97
C SER A 59 -12.75 21.09 7.98
N ASN A 60 -13.09 19.80 8.12
CA ASN A 60 -14.45 19.29 7.99
C ASN A 60 -15.00 18.71 9.29
N PHE A 61 -14.12 18.26 10.20
CA PHE A 61 -14.55 17.83 11.53
C PHE A 61 -15.19 18.99 12.32
N PRO A 62 -16.34 18.80 13.02
CA PRO A 62 -16.97 17.53 13.42
C PRO A 62 -18.10 17.02 12.51
N ASP A 63 -18.24 17.54 11.29
CA ASP A 63 -19.33 17.11 10.40
C ASP A 63 -19.03 15.72 9.78
N TYR A 64 -20.08 14.88 9.71
CA TYR A 64 -20.00 13.57 9.05
C TYR A 64 -20.37 13.70 7.58
N GLY A 65 -19.53 13.15 6.71
CA GLY A 65 -19.81 13.06 5.30
C GLY A 65 -18.58 12.89 4.45
N ASP A 66 -18.83 12.71 3.16
CA ASP A 66 -17.82 12.64 2.12
C ASP A 66 -17.47 14.05 1.65
N TYR A 67 -16.29 14.51 2.04
CA TYR A 67 -15.80 15.85 1.75
C TYR A 67 -14.61 15.79 0.81
N PRO A 68 -14.66 16.51 -0.34
CA PRO A 68 -13.51 16.66 -1.23
C PRO A 68 -12.25 17.16 -0.53
N GLN A 69 -12.39 17.91 0.56
CA GLN A 69 -11.30 18.46 1.35
C GLN A 69 -10.68 17.44 2.32
N ALA A 70 -11.28 16.26 2.52
CA ALA A 70 -10.69 15.19 3.31
C ALA A 70 -9.76 14.32 2.45
N PHE A 71 -8.92 13.51 3.10
CA PHE A 71 -8.13 12.49 2.43
C PHE A 71 -8.92 11.18 2.32
N VAL A 72 -8.98 10.65 1.10
CA VAL A 72 -9.64 9.38 0.80
C VAL A 72 -8.61 8.41 0.25
N MET A 73 -8.51 7.27 0.92
CA MET A 73 -7.72 6.16 0.42
C MET A 73 -8.35 5.63 -0.85
N VAL A 74 -7.57 4.97 -1.71
CA VAL A 74 -8.11 4.48 -2.98
C VAL A 74 -9.37 3.67 -2.73
N LYS A 75 -10.46 4.18 -3.28
CA LYS A 75 -11.84 3.67 -3.26
C LYS A 75 -11.97 2.17 -3.59
N ARG A 76 -10.91 1.50 -4.07
CA ARG A 76 -10.94 0.14 -4.60
C ARG A 76 -10.68 -0.95 -3.56
N THR A 77 -10.48 -0.58 -2.30
CA THR A 77 -10.17 -1.54 -1.24
C THR A 77 -11.09 -1.45 -0.03
N TYR A 78 -12.42 -1.30 -0.14
CA TYR A 78 -13.39 -1.58 0.97
C TYR A 78 -14.23 -2.91 0.84
N GLY A 79 -14.28 -3.76 1.88
CA GLY A 79 -14.87 -5.12 1.84
C GLY A 79 -13.91 -6.31 1.58
N THR A 80 -14.38 -7.43 1.01
CA THR A 80 -13.55 -8.62 0.67
C THR A 80 -13.38 -8.82 -0.84
N TRP A 81 -13.95 -7.93 -1.62
CA TRP A 81 -14.24 -8.08 -3.04
C TRP A 81 -12.99 -8.11 -3.96
N TRP A 82 -11.86 -7.57 -3.51
CA TRP A 82 -10.58 -7.65 -4.23
C TRP A 82 -9.88 -8.99 -4.00
N GLU A 83 -10.14 -9.68 -2.89
CA GLU A 83 -9.61 -11.04 -2.68
C GLU A 83 -10.28 -12.02 -3.66
N GLU A 84 -11.53 -11.74 -4.03
CA GLU A 84 -12.32 -12.52 -4.99
C GLU A 84 -12.13 -12.06 -6.45
N ALA A 85 -11.36 -11.00 -6.70
CA ALA A 85 -11.14 -10.49 -8.05
C ALA A 85 -10.35 -11.50 -8.91
N PRO A 86 -10.69 -11.73 -10.18
CA PRO A 86 -9.77 -12.32 -11.15
C PRO A 86 -8.38 -11.68 -11.16
N SER A 87 -8.29 -10.37 -10.86
CA SER A 87 -7.01 -9.68 -10.72
C SER A 87 -6.30 -9.86 -9.35
N ALA A 88 -6.92 -10.53 -8.37
CA ALA A 88 -6.41 -10.71 -7.03
C ALA A 88 -5.04 -11.40 -7.01
N GLN A 89 -4.15 -10.89 -6.16
CA GLN A 89 -2.84 -11.47 -5.93
C GLN A 89 -2.89 -12.42 -4.75
N LYS A 90 -2.41 -13.65 -4.95
CA LYS A 90 -2.16 -14.58 -3.84
C LYS A 90 -0.83 -14.22 -3.18
N ASP A 91 -0.79 -14.31 -1.86
CA ASP A 91 0.43 -14.15 -1.08
C ASP A 91 1.39 -15.33 -1.35
N TYR A 92 2.69 -15.06 -1.37
CA TYR A 92 3.70 -16.08 -1.67
C TYR A 92 4.00 -16.97 -0.46
N MET A 93 3.83 -16.45 0.76
CA MET A 93 3.98 -17.17 2.02
C MET A 93 2.80 -16.83 2.95
N PRO A 94 1.64 -17.51 2.84
CA PRO A 94 0.49 -17.23 3.70
C PRO A 94 0.79 -17.42 5.19
N GLN A 95 1.82 -18.21 5.54
CA GLN A 95 2.30 -18.35 6.92
C GLN A 95 3.02 -17.10 7.47
N ASN A 96 3.55 -16.24 6.59
CA ASN A 96 4.13 -14.95 6.97
C ASN A 96 3.07 -13.84 7.00
N ALA A 97 1.86 -14.10 6.52
CA ALA A 97 0.80 -13.11 6.55
C ALA A 97 0.53 -12.77 8.02
N SER A 98 0.80 -11.53 8.41
CA SER A 98 0.24 -11.01 9.65
C SER A 98 -1.28 -11.16 9.56
N ALA A 99 -1.95 -11.39 10.70
CA ALA A 99 -3.41 -11.54 10.75
C ALA A 99 -4.18 -10.39 10.07
N ILE A 100 -3.51 -9.25 9.84
CA ILE A 100 -4.07 -8.06 9.23
C ILE A 100 -3.26 -7.62 8.01
N THR A 101 -3.83 -7.72 6.82
CA THR A 101 -3.31 -7.14 5.58
C THR A 101 -3.60 -5.64 5.57
N SER A 102 -2.55 -4.81 5.56
CA SER A 102 -2.71 -3.35 5.59
C SER A 102 -2.40 -2.70 4.23
N GLN A 103 -2.79 -1.44 4.08
CA GLN A 103 -2.23 -0.43 3.17
C GLN A 103 -1.61 0.68 4.02
N ASP A 104 -0.54 1.30 3.51
CA ASP A 104 0.27 2.23 4.30
C ASP A 104 0.32 3.66 3.75
N PHE A 105 0.53 4.57 4.69
CA PHE A 105 0.70 5.99 4.47
C PHE A 105 1.78 6.55 5.38
N VAL A 106 2.62 7.45 4.89
CA VAL A 106 3.73 8.04 5.66
C VAL A 106 3.59 9.57 5.73
N VAL A 107 3.40 10.07 6.94
CA VAL A 107 3.31 11.51 7.25
C VAL A 107 4.57 12.01 7.94
N SER A 108 4.92 13.27 7.69
CA SER A 108 5.95 14.00 8.42
C SER A 108 5.39 15.24 9.12
N PHE A 109 5.96 15.49 10.30
CA PHE A 109 5.68 16.64 11.14
C PHE A 109 6.83 17.66 11.06
N GLU A 110 6.61 18.88 11.53
CA GLU A 110 7.62 19.94 11.43
C GLU A 110 8.80 19.67 12.36
N LYS A 111 8.53 19.30 13.62
CA LYS A 111 9.54 19.08 14.66
C LYS A 111 9.57 17.62 15.11
N ALA A 112 10.76 17.12 15.43
CA ALA A 112 10.89 15.80 16.04
C ALA A 112 10.49 15.87 17.52
N VAL A 113 9.57 15.01 17.95
CA VAL A 113 9.05 14.97 19.33
C VAL A 113 9.04 13.55 19.87
N TYR A 114 9.07 13.40 21.19
CA TYR A 114 8.75 12.13 21.84
C TYR A 114 7.22 11.98 21.87
N PRO A 115 6.64 11.07 21.08
CA PRO A 115 5.19 10.98 20.93
C PRO A 115 4.54 10.56 22.26
N LEU A 116 3.64 11.40 22.77
CA LEU A 116 2.81 11.12 23.94
C LEU A 116 1.44 10.59 23.52
N GLU A 117 0.85 11.21 22.49
CA GLU A 117 -0.47 10.89 21.95
C GLU A 117 -0.50 11.16 20.45
N VAL A 118 -1.22 10.31 19.71
CA VAL A 118 -1.51 10.50 18.28
C VAL A 118 -3.02 10.47 18.13
N SER A 119 -3.60 11.59 17.71
CA SER A 119 -5.04 11.73 17.49
C SER A 119 -5.32 11.80 15.99
N ILE A 120 -6.21 10.94 15.50
CA ILE A 120 -6.60 10.88 14.09
C ILE A 120 -8.05 11.31 13.98
N PHE A 121 -8.32 12.30 13.12
CA PHE A 121 -9.65 12.83 12.87
C PHE A 121 -10.27 12.10 11.69
N GLU A 122 -11.18 11.17 11.97
CA GLU A 122 -11.89 10.37 10.96
C GLU A 122 -13.29 10.97 10.73
N THR A 123 -13.59 11.38 9.50
CA THR A 123 -14.84 12.09 9.14
C THR A 123 -15.88 11.20 8.46
N TYR A 124 -15.46 10.08 7.84
CA TYR A 124 -16.35 9.19 7.10
C TYR A 124 -15.91 7.72 7.27
N ASN A 125 -16.86 6.84 7.61
CA ASN A 125 -16.64 5.42 7.93
C ASN A 125 -15.40 5.15 8.80
N PRO A 126 -15.32 5.68 10.04
CA PRO A 126 -14.15 5.48 10.90
C PRO A 126 -13.91 4.01 11.24
N GLY A 127 -12.65 3.64 11.55
CA GLY A 127 -12.34 2.28 12.01
C GLY A 127 -11.32 1.49 11.20
N ALA A 128 -10.75 2.09 10.16
CA ALA A 128 -9.81 1.39 9.28
C ALA A 128 -8.39 1.28 9.87
N LEU A 129 -8.02 2.10 10.84
CA LEU A 129 -6.64 2.14 11.32
C LEU A 129 -6.30 0.86 12.10
N VAL A 130 -5.19 0.24 11.70
CA VAL A 130 -4.68 -1.00 12.30
C VAL A 130 -3.37 -0.77 13.03
N ARG A 131 -2.43 -0.01 12.45
CA ARG A 131 -1.12 0.20 13.07
C ARG A 131 -0.64 1.63 12.95
N ILE A 132 0.10 2.05 13.96
CA ILE A 132 0.85 3.29 13.97
C ILE A 132 2.32 2.94 14.20
N TRP A 133 3.17 3.32 13.26
CA TRP A 133 4.62 3.18 13.34
C TRP A 133 5.28 4.56 13.42
N ALA A 134 6.40 4.65 14.10
CA ALA A 134 7.23 5.85 14.14
C ALA A 134 8.64 5.54 13.65
N LEU A 135 9.18 6.43 12.82
CA LEU A 135 10.54 6.29 12.32
C LEU A 135 11.52 6.93 13.30
N GLY A 136 12.40 6.11 13.87
CA GLY A 136 13.60 6.56 14.58
C GLY A 136 14.80 6.75 13.64
N PRO A 137 16.00 7.03 14.18
CA PRO A 137 17.22 7.26 13.40
C PRO A 137 17.65 6.07 12.53
N THR A 138 17.37 4.85 12.97
CA THR A 138 17.91 3.62 12.36
C THR A 138 16.84 2.57 12.03
N ALA A 139 15.65 2.65 12.62
CA ALA A 139 14.60 1.66 12.45
C ALA A 139 13.21 2.26 12.73
N TRP A 140 12.21 1.60 12.16
CA TRP A 140 10.80 1.84 12.46
C TRP A 140 10.42 1.12 13.77
N MET A 141 9.62 1.79 14.59
CA MET A 141 9.13 1.26 15.86
C MET A 141 7.61 1.28 15.89
N LEU A 142 7.00 0.17 16.29
CA LEU A 142 5.55 0.04 16.43
C LEU A 142 5.10 0.81 17.68
N LEU A 143 4.21 1.79 17.49
CA LEU A 143 3.57 2.54 18.57
C LEU A 143 2.26 1.89 19.01
N TRP A 144 1.45 1.42 18.07
CA TRP A 144 0.15 0.81 18.36
C TRP A 144 -0.26 -0.18 17.27
N GLU A 145 -0.95 -1.24 17.68
CA GLU A 145 -1.59 -2.23 16.80
C GLU A 145 -2.96 -2.60 17.38
N GLY A 146 -3.97 -2.68 16.51
CA GLY A 146 -5.33 -3.11 16.84
C GLY A 146 -6.06 -3.66 15.62
N GLU A 147 -7.16 -4.38 15.85
CA GLU A 147 -8.01 -4.89 14.76
C GLU A 147 -8.90 -3.76 14.20
N PRO A 148 -9.27 -3.79 12.91
CA PRO A 148 -10.22 -2.85 12.36
C PRO A 148 -11.58 -3.02 13.05
N GLU A 149 -12.23 -1.92 13.42
CA GLU A 149 -13.51 -1.92 14.12
C GLU A 149 -14.55 -1.17 13.31
N TYR A 150 -15.77 -1.67 13.18
CA TYR A 150 -16.85 -0.88 12.59
C TYR A 150 -17.53 -0.04 13.68
N VAL A 151 -17.34 1.28 13.62
CA VAL A 151 -17.76 2.22 14.68
C VAL A 151 -19.03 3.01 14.30
N GLY A 152 -19.68 2.63 13.20
CA GLY A 152 -20.90 3.26 12.71
C GLY A 152 -20.65 4.55 11.92
N ASP A 153 -21.74 5.20 11.49
CA ASP A 153 -21.74 6.33 10.57
C ASP A 153 -21.64 7.69 11.32
N THR A 154 -20.65 7.80 12.22
CA THR A 154 -20.40 9.02 13.01
C THR A 154 -18.93 9.42 12.92
N PRO A 155 -18.59 10.72 12.92
CA PRO A 155 -17.20 11.16 12.89
C PRO A 155 -16.56 10.93 14.26
N ARG A 156 -15.27 10.59 14.32
CA ARG A 156 -14.57 10.36 15.60
C ARG A 156 -13.14 10.88 15.60
N ILE A 157 -12.68 11.24 16.80
CA ILE A 157 -11.26 11.46 17.08
C ILE A 157 -10.73 10.16 17.69
N PHE A 158 -9.87 9.47 16.95
CA PHE A 158 -9.25 8.24 17.40
C PHE A 158 -7.87 8.51 18.02
N SER A 159 -7.79 8.44 19.35
CA SER A 159 -6.54 8.51 20.14
C SER A 159 -6.27 7.17 20.82
N PRO A 160 -5.59 6.21 20.17
CA PRO A 160 -5.23 4.95 20.80
C PRO A 160 -4.11 5.12 21.84
N PRO A 161 -4.04 4.25 22.87
CA PRO A 161 -2.93 4.27 23.82
C PRO A 161 -1.63 3.83 23.12
N ILE A 162 -0.72 4.77 22.88
CA ILE A 162 0.54 4.50 22.18
C ILE A 162 1.64 4.04 23.15
N ARG A 163 2.49 3.12 22.67
CA ARG A 163 3.73 2.73 23.33
C ARG A 163 4.69 3.91 23.36
N GLN A 164 5.10 4.29 24.58
CA GLN A 164 6.07 5.36 24.77
C GLN A 164 7.45 4.93 24.26
N ILE A 165 8.06 5.77 23.42
CA ILE A 165 9.39 5.55 22.85
C ILE A 165 10.37 6.61 23.34
N ASN A 166 11.61 6.20 23.62
CA ASN A 166 12.68 7.08 24.08
C ASN A 166 13.48 7.71 22.93
N VAL A 167 12.86 7.83 21.75
CA VAL A 167 13.51 8.34 20.55
C VAL A 167 12.63 9.43 19.97
N PRO A 168 13.18 10.61 19.62
CA PRO A 168 12.39 11.66 18.99
C PRO A 168 12.06 11.27 17.55
N THR A 169 10.80 11.41 17.17
CA THR A 169 10.31 11.02 15.85
C THR A 169 9.63 12.20 15.16
N ARG A 170 9.89 12.34 13.86
CA ARG A 170 9.26 13.33 12.99
C ARG A 170 8.30 12.69 11.99
N ILE A 171 8.43 11.38 11.77
CA ILE A 171 7.74 10.68 10.69
C ILE A 171 6.95 9.54 11.30
N LEU A 172 5.65 9.51 11.01
CA LEU A 172 4.76 8.41 11.37
C LEU A 172 4.30 7.68 10.11
N ARG A 173 4.13 6.37 10.22
CA ARG A 173 3.49 5.54 9.20
C ARG A 173 2.21 4.95 9.77
N LEU A 174 1.10 5.25 9.11
CA LEU A 174 -0.23 4.78 9.47
C LEU A 174 -0.61 3.64 8.52
N GLU A 175 -1.04 2.53 9.08
CA GLU A 175 -1.48 1.34 8.35
C GLU A 175 -2.97 1.12 8.55
N PHE A 176 -3.67 0.84 7.45
CA PHE A 176 -5.12 0.71 7.42
C PHE A 176 -5.56 -0.62 6.82
N ASN A 177 -6.63 -1.20 7.37
CA ASN A 177 -7.34 -2.33 6.79
C ASN A 177 -8.84 -2.00 6.71
N HIS A 178 -9.35 -2.01 5.50
CA HIS A 178 -10.73 -1.67 5.19
C HIS A 178 -11.62 -2.91 4.99
N LYS A 179 -11.12 -4.11 5.31
CA LYS A 179 -11.84 -5.37 5.07
C LYS A 179 -13.19 -5.43 5.77
N LEU A 180 -13.27 -4.85 6.97
CA LEU A 180 -14.47 -4.86 7.81
C LEU A 180 -15.36 -3.62 7.62
N LEU A 181 -14.93 -2.66 6.79
CA LEU A 181 -15.69 -1.43 6.61
C LEU A 181 -16.68 -1.54 5.45
N PRO A 182 -17.88 -0.97 5.60
CA PRO A 182 -18.89 -1.02 4.56
C PRO A 182 -18.47 -0.22 3.33
N TYR A 183 -17.70 0.86 3.50
CA TYR A 183 -17.30 1.77 2.43
C TYR A 183 -15.93 2.41 2.75
N TYR A 184 -15.41 3.31 1.89
CA TYR A 184 -14.08 3.91 2.14
C TYR A 184 -14.07 4.88 3.32
N THR A 185 -12.89 5.05 3.89
CA THR A 185 -12.65 5.93 5.03
C THR A 185 -12.09 7.26 4.59
N GLU A 186 -12.55 8.32 5.25
CA GLU A 186 -11.99 9.65 5.09
C GLU A 186 -11.33 10.14 6.36
N LEU A 187 -10.14 10.72 6.18
CA LEU A 187 -9.33 11.30 7.24
C LEU A 187 -9.20 12.80 6.98
N ASP A 188 -9.46 13.61 7.98
CA ASP A 188 -9.38 15.07 7.87
C ASP A 188 -8.03 15.60 8.34
N ALA A 189 -7.54 15.10 9.48
CA ALA A 189 -6.25 15.50 10.02
C ALA A 189 -5.62 14.43 10.92
N VAL A 190 -4.32 14.57 11.16
CA VAL A 190 -3.58 13.81 12.17
C VAL A 190 -2.83 14.78 13.06
N LEU A 191 -3.06 14.69 14.36
CA LEU A 191 -2.41 15.47 15.40
C LEU A 191 -1.41 14.59 16.15
N LEU A 192 -0.18 15.07 16.26
CA LEU A 192 0.85 14.46 17.10
C LEU A 192 1.13 15.38 18.28
N ARG A 193 0.89 14.87 19.47
CA ARG A 193 1.22 15.52 20.74
C ARG A 193 2.45 14.84 21.33
N GLY A 194 3.50 15.60 21.59
CA GLY A 194 4.75 15.03 22.07
C GLY A 194 5.63 15.99 22.84
N ARG A 195 6.55 15.45 23.65
CA ARG A 195 7.53 16.27 24.36
C ARG A 195 8.63 16.69 23.41
N GLN A 196 8.97 17.97 23.40
CA GLN A 196 10.12 18.44 22.63
C GLN A 196 11.43 17.96 23.28
N PRO A 197 12.46 17.56 22.50
CA PRO A 197 13.79 17.36 23.03
C PRO A 197 14.30 18.67 23.65
N ALA A 198 14.79 18.64 24.89
CA ALA A 198 15.35 19.81 25.53
C ALA A 198 16.48 20.40 24.65
N ASN A 199 16.31 21.67 24.25
CA ASN A 199 17.18 22.51 23.44
C ASN A 199 18.53 21.89 22.99
N LEU A 200 18.59 21.43 21.74
CA LEU A 200 19.83 21.39 20.97
C LEU A 200 20.02 22.72 20.21
N THR A 201 19.88 23.84 20.91
CA THR A 201 19.97 25.20 20.37
C THR A 201 21.24 25.88 20.87
N LYS A 202 22.40 25.37 20.46
CA LYS A 202 23.60 26.18 20.22
C LYS A 202 24.31 25.64 18.99
N HIS A 203 24.32 26.47 17.93
CA HIS A 203 24.92 26.28 16.61
C HIS A 203 24.15 25.45 15.61
N LEU A 204 23.26 26.09 14.84
CA LEU A 204 23.09 25.86 13.40
C LEU A 204 22.48 27.13 12.80
N ARG A 205 23.29 28.18 12.62
CA ARG A 205 23.02 29.19 11.59
C ARG A 205 23.49 28.57 10.27
N ASN A 206 22.55 28.48 9.33
CA ASN A 206 22.71 28.34 7.89
C ASN A 206 24.00 27.65 7.39
N ASN A 207 23.84 26.42 6.89
CA ASN A 207 24.24 26.11 5.52
C ASN A 207 23.60 24.80 5.05
N PHE A 208 23.00 24.86 3.86
CA PHE A 208 22.72 23.71 3.02
C PHE A 208 24.01 22.90 2.79
N SER A 209 23.95 21.59 2.99
CA SER A 209 24.44 20.53 2.09
C SER A 209 24.79 19.27 2.87
N TYR A 210 24.47 18.15 2.25
CA TYR A 210 24.76 16.79 2.67
C TYR A 210 26.26 16.51 2.84
N SER A 211 26.52 15.42 3.56
CA SER A 211 27.68 14.52 3.48
C SER A 211 28.93 14.90 4.27
N SER A 212 29.48 13.84 4.88
CA SER A 212 30.70 13.75 5.71
C SER A 212 30.59 14.35 7.11
N LEU A 213 30.49 13.47 8.11
CA LEU A 213 31.37 13.47 9.29
C LEU A 213 31.29 12.10 9.96
N PHE A 214 32.43 11.41 9.95
CA PHE A 214 32.64 10.09 10.51
C PHE A 214 32.39 10.11 12.02
N TYR A 215 31.40 9.34 12.48
CA TYR A 215 31.23 9.03 13.90
C TYR A 215 31.49 7.54 14.12
N LYS A 216 32.53 7.23 14.92
CA LYS A 216 32.82 5.88 15.38
C LYS A 216 31.77 5.49 16.44
N PRO A 217 31.06 4.36 16.33
CA PRO A 217 30.07 3.99 17.32
C PRO A 217 30.78 3.46 18.58
N VAL A 218 30.63 4.18 19.69
CA VAL A 218 30.81 3.62 21.03
C VAL A 218 29.50 2.93 21.40
N VAL A 219 29.59 1.63 21.65
CA VAL A 219 28.46 0.76 21.98
C VAL A 219 28.31 0.72 23.50
N GLU A 220 27.24 1.30 24.04
CA GLU A 220 26.75 0.99 25.39
C GLU A 220 25.40 0.28 25.34
N LYS A 221 25.25 -0.66 26.28
CA LYS A 221 24.36 -1.82 26.25
C LYS A 221 22.96 -1.52 26.78
N GLY A 222 21.96 -2.10 26.09
CA GLY A 222 20.57 -2.27 26.54
C GLY A 222 19.60 -1.46 25.67
N GLN A 223 18.57 -2.01 25.00
CA GLN A 223 17.68 -3.08 25.44
C GLN A 223 17.16 -3.94 24.26
N LEU A 224 17.43 -5.24 24.43
CA LEU A 224 16.94 -6.51 23.87
C LEU A 224 16.11 -6.67 22.57
N LEU A 225 15.44 -5.68 21.98
CA LEU A 225 14.63 -5.96 20.76
C LEU A 225 15.42 -5.80 19.45
N ASN A 226 16.32 -4.82 19.38
CA ASN A 226 17.14 -4.57 18.19
C ASN A 226 18.25 -5.61 17.98
N ARG A 227 18.58 -6.40 19.02
CA ARG A 227 19.55 -7.49 18.88
C ARG A 227 18.97 -8.67 18.11
N ILE A 228 17.69 -9.00 18.25
CA ILE A 228 17.14 -10.23 17.65
C ILE A 228 17.05 -10.14 16.12
N ILE A 229 16.97 -8.94 15.54
CA ILE A 229 16.96 -8.79 14.07
C ILE A 229 18.37 -8.56 13.52
N ALA A 230 19.24 -7.85 14.26
CA ALA A 230 20.61 -7.56 13.81
C ALA A 230 21.64 -8.67 14.12
N SER A 231 21.46 -9.48 15.19
CA SER A 231 22.38 -10.57 15.54
C SER A 231 22.08 -11.89 14.83
N ASN A 232 20.85 -12.07 14.32
CA ASN A 232 20.40 -13.37 13.81
C ASN A 232 20.66 -13.63 12.32
N LEU A 233 21.38 -12.73 11.65
CA LEU A 233 21.94 -12.99 10.32
C LEU A 233 23.48 -13.11 10.32
N HIS A 234 24.17 -12.73 11.41
CA HIS A 234 25.59 -12.35 11.31
C HIS A 234 26.60 -13.06 12.22
N GLU A 235 26.22 -13.92 13.18
CA GLU A 235 27.23 -14.57 14.03
C GLU A 235 27.11 -16.09 14.06
N ASN A 236 27.70 -16.72 13.05
CA ASN A 236 28.89 -17.58 13.22
C ASN A 236 29.37 -18.10 11.86
N ILE A 237 30.13 -17.27 11.14
CA ILE A 237 31.04 -17.78 10.10
C ILE A 237 32.43 -17.29 10.46
N ALA A 238 33.12 -18.07 11.29
CA ALA A 238 34.57 -18.11 11.20
C ALA A 238 34.92 -18.63 9.79
N PRO A 239 35.90 -18.02 9.09
CA PRO A 239 36.31 -18.51 7.79
C PRO A 239 36.90 -19.92 7.95
N GLN A 240 36.19 -20.95 7.52
CA GLN A 240 36.80 -22.27 7.37
C GLN A 240 37.73 -22.23 6.17
N ILE A 241 39.02 -22.12 6.48
CA ILE A 241 40.13 -22.37 5.56
C ILE A 241 39.92 -23.74 4.93
N VAL A 242 39.81 -23.75 3.60
CA VAL A 242 39.74 -24.95 2.77
C VAL A 242 40.97 -25.81 3.04
N THR A 243 40.77 -27.02 3.57
CA THR A 243 41.75 -28.10 3.50
C THR A 243 41.12 -29.32 2.82
N PRO A 244 41.89 -30.12 2.06
CA PRO A 244 41.31 -31.08 1.13
C PRO A 244 40.73 -32.30 1.82
N ARG A 245 39.65 -32.80 1.19
CA ARG A 245 38.86 -34.01 1.43
C ARG A 245 39.56 -35.13 2.23
N GLY A 246 38.97 -35.46 3.38
CA GLY A 246 39.02 -36.77 4.01
C GLY A 246 37.70 -37.01 4.74
N GLN A 247 37.03 -38.13 4.46
CA GLN A 247 35.76 -38.53 5.08
C GLN A 247 35.86 -38.46 6.61
N LYS A 248 35.07 -37.58 7.26
CA LYS A 248 34.91 -37.58 8.72
C LYS A 248 33.44 -37.44 9.10
N GLN A 249 33.04 -38.27 10.06
CA GLN A 249 31.71 -38.36 10.66
C GLN A 249 31.15 -36.98 11.01
N ILE A 250 29.87 -36.79 10.66
CA ILE A 250 29.12 -35.57 10.90
C ILE A 250 28.84 -35.48 12.40
N ASP A 251 29.53 -34.57 13.06
CA ASP A 251 29.31 -34.22 14.47
C ASP A 251 27.96 -33.46 14.59
N THR A 252 26.89 -34.24 14.76
CA THR A 252 25.56 -33.77 15.17
C THR A 252 25.69 -33.31 16.60
N GLY A 253 25.35 -32.05 16.90
CA GLY A 253 25.42 -31.47 18.25
C GLY A 253 24.52 -32.19 19.29
N PRO A 254 23.98 -31.50 20.31
CA PRO A 254 23.24 -32.16 21.38
C PRO A 254 22.16 -33.10 20.82
N PRO A 255 21.97 -34.30 21.41
CA PRO A 255 21.18 -35.38 20.83
C PRO A 255 19.76 -34.91 20.54
N LEU A 256 19.32 -35.20 19.32
CA LEU A 256 18.09 -34.73 18.70
C LEU A 256 16.83 -35.45 19.24
N GLY A 257 16.84 -36.05 20.42
CA GLY A 257 15.70 -36.82 20.95
C GLY A 257 15.02 -37.68 19.87
N ASP A 258 13.68 -37.66 19.82
CA ASP A 258 12.88 -38.40 18.83
C ASP A 258 12.88 -37.77 17.42
N PHE A 259 13.34 -36.53 17.24
CA PHE A 259 13.43 -35.88 15.91
C PHE A 259 14.53 -36.47 15.03
N GLN A 260 15.49 -37.20 15.63
CA GLN A 260 16.53 -37.93 14.90
C GLN A 260 15.98 -39.17 14.16
N GLN A 261 14.76 -39.61 14.50
CA GLN A 261 14.08 -40.74 13.85
C GLN A 261 13.29 -40.32 12.60
N LEU A 262 13.05 -39.02 12.43
CA LEU A 262 12.30 -38.49 11.29
C LEU A 262 13.23 -38.29 10.09
N PRO A 263 12.83 -38.73 8.88
CA PRO A 263 13.57 -38.40 7.65
C PRO A 263 13.66 -36.89 7.43
N ASP A 264 14.78 -36.44 6.86
CA ASP A 264 15.04 -35.03 6.53
C ASP A 264 13.89 -34.43 5.71
N GLU A 265 13.28 -35.19 4.79
CA GLU A 265 12.15 -34.77 3.97
C GLU A 265 10.90 -34.48 4.79
N THR A 266 10.67 -35.25 5.87
CA THR A 266 9.53 -35.05 6.76
C THR A 266 9.73 -33.76 7.56
N THR A 267 10.95 -33.56 8.07
CA THR A 267 11.32 -32.33 8.78
C THR A 267 11.25 -31.11 7.87
N LEU A 268 11.69 -31.20 6.61
CA LEU A 268 11.54 -30.14 5.61
C LEU A 268 10.07 -29.87 5.28
N CYS A 269 9.24 -30.90 5.22
CA CYS A 269 7.79 -30.76 5.02
C CYS A 269 7.15 -29.97 6.17
N VAL A 270 7.54 -30.26 7.42
CA VAL A 270 7.12 -29.50 8.61
C VAL A 270 7.63 -28.06 8.54
N MET A 271 8.92 -27.87 8.22
CA MET A 271 9.55 -26.55 8.13
C MET A 271 8.93 -25.66 7.05
N LYS A 272 8.37 -26.24 5.97
CA LYS A 272 7.66 -25.48 4.92
C LYS A 272 6.48 -24.67 5.45
N TYR A 273 5.85 -25.11 6.55
CA TYR A 273 4.72 -24.40 7.17
C TYR A 273 5.16 -23.30 8.15
N LEU A 274 6.45 -23.21 8.46
CA LEU A 274 7.00 -22.21 9.36
C LEU A 274 7.21 -20.87 8.63
N ASP A 275 7.01 -19.78 9.37
CA ASP A 275 7.34 -18.44 8.92
C ASP A 275 8.86 -18.22 8.89
N ILE A 276 9.32 -17.20 8.18
CA ILE A 276 10.76 -16.93 8.05
C ILE A 276 11.44 -16.67 9.41
N GLN A 277 10.71 -16.14 10.40
CA GLN A 277 11.26 -15.94 11.74
C GLN A 277 11.43 -17.27 12.47
N SER A 278 10.43 -18.15 12.46
CA SER A 278 10.55 -19.47 13.08
C SER A 278 11.59 -20.33 12.36
N LEU A 279 11.73 -20.24 11.04
CA LEU A 279 12.83 -20.89 10.32
C LEU A 279 14.19 -20.42 10.79
N CYS A 280 14.38 -19.10 10.98
CA CYS A 280 15.60 -18.56 11.55
C CYS A 280 15.85 -19.06 12.99
N ARG A 281 14.81 -19.21 13.81
CA ARG A 281 14.92 -19.79 15.16
C ARG A 281 15.27 -21.28 15.12
N CYS A 282 14.65 -22.05 14.22
CA CYS A 282 14.97 -23.46 13.98
C CYS A 282 16.44 -23.63 13.59
N ALA A 283 16.98 -22.73 12.77
CA ALA A 283 18.38 -22.77 12.37
C ALA A 283 19.38 -22.61 13.53
N GLN A 284 18.93 -22.11 14.70
CA GLN A 284 19.76 -21.94 15.89
C GLN A 284 19.75 -23.15 16.83
N VAL A 285 18.86 -24.13 16.60
CA VAL A 285 18.69 -25.28 17.51
C VAL A 285 19.92 -26.20 17.48
N ASN A 286 20.34 -26.62 16.29
CA ASN A 286 21.55 -27.44 16.09
C ASN A 286 22.03 -27.38 14.63
N ARG A 287 23.19 -27.98 14.34
CA ARG A 287 23.78 -28.02 12.98
C ARG A 287 22.89 -28.71 11.94
N HIS A 288 22.11 -29.72 12.34
CA HIS A 288 21.24 -30.45 11.43
C HIS A 288 20.02 -29.61 11.03
N PHE A 289 19.33 -29.00 11.99
CA PHE A 289 18.25 -28.04 11.75
C PHE A 289 18.74 -26.80 11.02
N ASN A 290 19.97 -26.34 11.28
CA ASN A 290 20.57 -25.23 10.51
C ASN A 290 20.70 -25.57 9.02
N ARG A 291 21.16 -26.79 8.70
CA ARG A 291 21.25 -27.28 7.33
C ARG A 291 19.88 -27.37 6.67
N LEU A 292 18.89 -27.95 7.35
CA LEU A 292 17.52 -28.10 6.81
C LEU A 292 16.80 -26.75 6.66
N ALA A 293 16.90 -25.87 7.66
CA ALA A 293 16.30 -24.54 7.61
C ALA A 293 16.98 -23.59 6.60
N SER A 294 18.18 -23.94 6.12
CA SER A 294 18.89 -23.23 5.05
C SER A 294 18.71 -23.87 3.67
N ASP A 295 17.88 -24.91 3.55
CA ASP A 295 17.64 -25.60 2.30
C ASP A 295 16.90 -24.71 1.28
N TYR A 296 17.36 -24.73 0.04
CA TYR A 296 16.82 -23.92 -1.06
C TYR A 296 15.34 -24.17 -1.34
N ILE A 297 14.80 -25.35 -1.00
CA ILE A 297 13.39 -25.69 -1.22
C ILE A 297 12.47 -24.78 -0.41
N LEU A 298 12.89 -24.39 0.80
CA LEU A 298 12.13 -23.52 1.69
C LEU A 298 12.09 -22.07 1.19
N TYR A 299 13.09 -21.65 0.42
CA TYR A 299 13.27 -20.29 -0.09
C TYR A 299 12.85 -20.11 -1.55
N ARG A 300 12.07 -21.04 -2.12
CA ARG A 300 11.54 -20.90 -3.49
C ARG A 300 10.55 -19.75 -3.64
N SER A 301 9.86 -19.39 -2.57
CA SER A 301 8.90 -18.29 -2.52
C SER A 301 9.17 -17.49 -1.27
N ILE A 302 9.54 -16.22 -1.43
CA ILE A 302 9.91 -15.33 -0.34
C ILE A 302 8.99 -14.12 -0.37
N ASP A 303 8.40 -13.85 0.77
CA ASP A 303 7.67 -12.61 1.03
C ASP A 303 8.36 -11.84 2.18
N LEU A 304 8.97 -10.71 1.83
CA LEU A 304 9.58 -9.79 2.80
C LEU A 304 8.70 -8.59 3.11
N ARG A 305 7.51 -8.47 2.51
CA ARG A 305 6.58 -7.37 2.76
C ARG A 305 6.25 -7.23 4.25
N PRO A 306 5.93 -8.28 5.05
CA PRO A 306 5.65 -8.12 6.49
C PRO A 306 6.84 -7.55 7.29
N TYR A 307 8.06 -7.72 6.77
CA TYR A 307 9.31 -7.31 7.40
C TYR A 307 9.86 -6.00 6.84
N TRP A 308 9.06 -5.26 6.06
CA TRP A 308 9.44 -4.00 5.42
C TRP A 308 10.17 -3.03 6.37
N HIS A 309 9.77 -3.03 7.65
CA HIS A 309 10.27 -2.14 8.70
C HIS A 309 11.72 -2.43 9.15
N CYS A 310 12.21 -3.65 8.91
CA CYS A 310 13.52 -4.11 9.38
C CYS A 310 14.45 -4.66 8.30
N VAL A 311 13.96 -4.83 7.06
CA VAL A 311 14.79 -5.35 5.96
C VAL A 311 15.81 -4.29 5.53
N GLN A 312 17.09 -4.65 5.67
CA GLN A 312 18.24 -3.86 5.23
C GLN A 312 18.97 -4.54 4.08
N SER A 313 19.83 -3.79 3.38
CA SER A 313 20.68 -4.28 2.28
C SER A 313 21.44 -5.58 2.63
N GLN A 314 21.85 -5.73 3.88
CA GLN A 314 22.62 -6.88 4.36
C GLN A 314 21.78 -8.17 4.46
N VAL A 315 20.47 -8.04 4.68
CA VAL A 315 19.53 -9.19 4.66
C VAL A 315 19.50 -9.80 3.27
N LEU A 316 19.47 -8.98 2.22
CA LEU A 316 19.50 -9.45 0.83
C LEU A 316 20.80 -10.19 0.52
N ALA A 317 21.94 -9.68 0.96
CA ALA A 317 23.24 -10.35 0.79
C ALA A 317 23.26 -11.74 1.43
N THR A 318 22.66 -11.88 2.61
CA THR A 318 22.63 -13.16 3.33
C THR A 318 21.63 -14.14 2.72
N LEU A 319 20.46 -13.63 2.27
CA LEU A 319 19.47 -14.43 1.56
C LEU A 319 19.99 -14.93 0.22
N SER A 320 20.82 -14.15 -0.47
CA SER A 320 21.43 -14.55 -1.76
C SER A 320 22.08 -15.94 -1.69
N MET A 321 22.74 -16.27 -0.56
CA MET A 321 23.39 -17.57 -0.38
C MET A 321 22.41 -18.75 -0.26
N ARG A 322 21.16 -18.49 0.15
CA ARG A 322 20.11 -19.51 0.42
C ARG A 322 19.10 -19.63 -0.72
N CYS A 323 19.06 -18.67 -1.65
CA CYS A 323 17.96 -18.47 -2.60
C CYS A 323 18.29 -18.87 -4.05
N LYS A 324 19.13 -19.88 -4.28
CA LYS A 324 19.59 -20.25 -5.63
C LYS A 324 18.48 -20.60 -6.64
N PHE A 325 17.33 -21.10 -6.17
CA PHE A 325 16.19 -21.51 -7.00
C PHE A 325 14.93 -20.68 -6.69
N LEU A 326 15.11 -19.38 -6.44
CA LEU A 326 14.03 -18.47 -6.11
C LEU A 326 13.09 -18.30 -7.31
N GLN A 327 11.80 -18.58 -7.11
CA GLN A 327 10.77 -18.47 -8.14
C GLN A 327 9.84 -17.29 -7.90
N LYS A 328 9.58 -16.93 -6.64
CA LYS A 328 8.69 -15.82 -6.28
C LYS A 328 9.33 -14.95 -5.22
N LEU A 329 9.37 -13.64 -5.47
CA LEU A 329 9.94 -12.65 -4.56
C LEU A 329 9.00 -11.46 -4.42
N ASP A 330 8.67 -11.13 -3.17
CA ASP A 330 8.00 -9.88 -2.81
C ASP A 330 8.91 -9.03 -1.92
N LEU A 331 9.30 -7.87 -2.44
CA LEU A 331 10.04 -6.81 -1.77
C LEU A 331 9.20 -5.54 -1.60
N SER A 332 7.89 -5.63 -1.79
CA SER A 332 6.99 -4.46 -1.69
C SER A 332 7.18 -3.75 -0.36
N TRP A 333 7.25 -2.41 -0.43
CA TRP A 333 7.40 -1.48 0.69
C TRP A 333 8.74 -1.55 1.43
N CYS A 334 9.64 -2.42 0.99
CA CYS A 334 10.97 -2.50 1.57
C CYS A 334 11.82 -1.31 1.12
N GLY A 335 12.82 -0.94 1.92
CA GLY A 335 13.84 0.03 1.52
C GLY A 335 13.43 1.51 1.63
N SER A 336 12.36 1.84 2.35
CA SER A 336 12.07 3.22 2.75
C SER A 336 13.30 3.86 3.42
N HIS A 337 13.53 5.15 3.18
CA HIS A 337 14.62 5.92 3.79
C HIS A 337 16.04 5.33 3.60
N ARG A 338 16.33 4.76 2.42
CA ARG A 338 17.68 4.24 2.03
C ARG A 338 18.17 3.02 2.80
N MET A 339 17.28 2.29 3.47
CA MET A 339 17.63 1.01 4.14
C MET A 339 18.12 -0.06 3.14
N ILE A 340 17.64 0.01 1.91
CA ILE A 340 18.08 -0.84 0.79
C ILE A 340 18.76 0.02 -0.26
N GLN A 341 19.97 -0.37 -0.65
CA GLN A 341 20.73 0.24 -1.74
C GLN A 341 20.52 -0.55 -3.04
N PRO A 342 20.37 0.11 -4.21
CA PRO A 342 20.07 -0.57 -5.48
C PRO A 342 21.09 -1.65 -5.86
N ASN A 343 22.39 -1.40 -5.60
CA ASN A 343 23.47 -2.34 -5.91
C ASN A 343 23.30 -3.72 -5.26
N TYR A 344 22.76 -3.78 -4.04
CA TYR A 344 22.54 -5.05 -3.35
C TYR A 344 21.39 -5.84 -3.97
N VAL A 345 20.37 -5.14 -4.48
CA VAL A 345 19.26 -5.75 -5.21
C VAL A 345 19.75 -6.27 -6.56
N VAL A 346 20.57 -5.51 -7.28
CA VAL A 346 21.18 -5.95 -8.54
C VAL A 346 22.02 -7.21 -8.32
N ASN A 347 22.86 -7.25 -7.29
CA ASN A 347 23.66 -8.43 -6.97
C ASN A 347 22.78 -9.63 -6.59
N PHE A 348 21.75 -9.40 -5.76
CA PHE A 348 20.79 -10.44 -5.39
C PHE A 348 20.06 -11.02 -6.62
N LEU A 349 19.62 -10.18 -7.55
CA LEU A 349 18.97 -10.63 -8.80
C LEU A 349 19.95 -11.42 -9.69
N LYS A 350 21.22 -11.02 -9.75
CA LYS A 350 22.25 -11.76 -10.50
C LYS A 350 22.52 -13.14 -9.92
N ASP A 351 22.54 -13.26 -8.60
CA ASP A 351 22.85 -14.51 -7.90
C ASP A 351 21.65 -15.46 -7.83
N SER A 352 20.44 -14.93 -7.61
CA SER A 352 19.23 -15.70 -7.28
C SER A 352 18.07 -15.54 -8.28
N GLY A 353 18.21 -14.72 -9.33
CA GLY A 353 17.11 -14.34 -10.23
C GLY A 353 16.88 -15.25 -11.44
N ALA A 354 17.70 -16.29 -11.67
CA ALA A 354 17.66 -17.08 -12.90
C ALA A 354 16.33 -17.82 -13.14
N GLU A 355 15.69 -18.33 -12.08
CA GLU A 355 14.41 -19.04 -12.13
C GLU A 355 13.21 -18.17 -11.71
N LEU A 356 13.41 -16.85 -11.60
CA LEU A 356 12.39 -15.97 -11.08
C LEU A 356 11.21 -15.88 -12.05
N THR A 357 10.03 -16.24 -11.54
CA THR A 357 8.76 -16.22 -12.30
C THR A 357 7.84 -15.11 -11.82
N HIS A 358 7.90 -14.71 -10.55
CA HIS A 358 7.07 -13.64 -10.02
C HIS A 358 7.92 -12.67 -9.18
N LEU A 359 7.81 -11.38 -9.48
CA LEU A 359 8.57 -10.32 -8.82
C LEU A 359 7.64 -9.15 -8.49
N ARG A 360 7.59 -8.78 -7.20
CA ARG A 360 6.86 -7.61 -6.71
C ARG A 360 7.81 -6.68 -5.98
N MET A 361 7.85 -5.42 -6.40
CA MET A 361 8.61 -4.34 -5.77
C MET A 361 7.76 -3.07 -5.71
N ASN A 362 6.57 -3.16 -5.10
CA ASN A 362 5.64 -2.05 -5.02
C ASN A 362 6.13 -0.98 -4.02
N CYS A 363 6.01 0.29 -4.38
CA CYS A 363 6.44 1.47 -3.60
C CYS A 363 7.91 1.43 -3.16
N CYS A 364 8.78 0.83 -3.98
CA CYS A 364 10.21 0.71 -3.69
C CYS A 364 11.02 1.86 -4.32
N LYS A 365 11.45 2.82 -3.48
CA LYS A 365 12.25 3.99 -3.91
C LYS A 365 13.68 3.66 -4.39
N PHE A 366 14.15 2.42 -4.17
CA PHE A 366 15.47 1.97 -4.60
C PHE A 366 15.49 1.40 -6.03
N VAL A 367 14.33 1.24 -6.67
CA VAL A 367 14.27 0.70 -8.04
C VAL A 367 14.72 1.79 -8.99
N ASP A 368 15.87 1.60 -9.61
CA ASP A 368 16.45 2.48 -10.61
C ASP A 368 16.62 1.75 -11.96
N ASN A 369 17.14 2.47 -12.96
CA ASN A 369 17.42 1.90 -14.28
C ASN A 369 18.39 0.70 -14.23
N SER A 370 19.27 0.62 -13.23
CA SER A 370 20.20 -0.52 -13.07
C SER A 370 19.46 -1.78 -12.60
N VAL A 371 18.50 -1.62 -11.69
CA VAL A 371 17.62 -2.69 -11.22
C VAL A 371 16.74 -3.19 -12.36
N LEU A 372 16.14 -2.29 -13.17
CA LEU A 372 15.33 -2.70 -14.33
C LEU A 372 16.12 -3.54 -15.34
N ARG A 373 17.35 -3.12 -15.67
CA ARG A 373 18.23 -3.90 -16.55
C ARG A 373 18.62 -5.24 -15.92
N ALA A 374 18.94 -5.25 -14.62
CA ALA A 374 19.24 -6.49 -13.93
C ALA A 374 18.06 -7.48 -13.96
N ILE A 375 16.82 -7.02 -13.85
CA ILE A 375 15.62 -7.88 -13.98
C ILE A 375 15.58 -8.51 -15.38
N VAL A 376 15.80 -7.71 -16.42
CA VAL A 376 15.77 -8.17 -17.82
C VAL A 376 16.89 -9.17 -18.11
N ASP A 377 18.10 -8.89 -17.63
CA ASP A 377 19.29 -9.72 -17.89
C ASP A 377 19.24 -11.08 -17.16
N THR A 378 18.58 -11.13 -16.00
CA THR A 378 18.57 -12.32 -15.14
C THR A 378 17.29 -13.14 -15.24
N SER A 379 16.13 -12.47 -15.25
CA SER A 379 14.81 -13.08 -15.04
C SER A 379 14.08 -13.33 -16.35
N THR A 380 14.66 -14.11 -17.26
CA THR A 380 14.09 -14.36 -18.60
C THR A 380 12.75 -15.12 -18.58
N SER A 381 12.45 -15.82 -17.49
CA SER A 381 11.21 -16.60 -17.31
C SER A 381 10.13 -15.90 -16.50
N LEU A 382 10.25 -14.57 -16.32
CA LEU A 382 9.30 -13.78 -15.55
C LEU A 382 7.90 -13.78 -16.16
N GLN A 383 6.90 -14.07 -15.33
CA GLN A 383 5.48 -14.13 -15.66
C GLN A 383 4.68 -13.02 -14.97
N GLU A 384 5.07 -12.60 -13.77
CA GLU A 384 4.42 -11.51 -13.03
C GLU A 384 5.46 -10.47 -12.61
N LEU A 385 5.22 -9.22 -12.98
CA LEU A 385 6.02 -8.07 -12.58
C LEU A 385 5.11 -6.97 -12.03
N CYS A 386 5.34 -6.56 -10.78
CA CYS A 386 4.61 -5.46 -10.15
C CYS A 386 5.59 -4.40 -9.64
N LEU A 387 5.49 -3.20 -10.20
CA LEU A 387 6.32 -2.05 -9.93
C LEU A 387 5.45 -0.83 -9.63
N ARG A 388 4.44 -1.00 -8.76
CA ARG A 388 3.53 0.09 -8.39
C ARG A 388 4.28 1.26 -7.76
N SER A 389 3.93 2.49 -8.13
CA SER A 389 4.47 3.72 -7.56
C SER A 389 6.01 3.82 -7.62
N VAL A 390 6.63 3.17 -8.63
CA VAL A 390 8.05 3.31 -8.93
C VAL A 390 8.25 4.50 -9.86
N VAL A 391 8.92 5.53 -9.35
CA VAL A 391 9.16 6.81 -10.04
C VAL A 391 10.66 7.07 -10.19
N GLY A 392 11.06 7.86 -11.19
CA GLY A 392 12.46 8.21 -11.43
C GLY A 392 13.24 7.23 -12.32
N CYS A 393 12.57 6.24 -12.90
CA CYS A 393 13.12 5.39 -13.96
C CYS A 393 12.78 5.97 -15.34
N SER A 394 13.72 5.89 -16.28
CA SER A 394 13.54 6.37 -17.66
C SER A 394 13.60 5.24 -18.70
N ASP A 395 14.32 4.15 -18.40
CA ASP A 395 14.56 3.04 -19.34
C ASP A 395 13.49 1.95 -19.23
N TRP A 396 12.20 2.30 -19.31
CA TRP A 396 11.11 1.33 -19.23
C TRP A 396 11.03 0.39 -20.44
N ILE A 397 11.59 0.81 -21.58
CA ILE A 397 11.56 0.04 -22.82
C ILE A 397 12.36 -1.26 -22.72
N CYS A 398 13.35 -1.34 -21.82
CA CYS A 398 14.14 -2.56 -21.61
C CYS A 398 13.25 -3.77 -21.20
N LEU A 399 12.13 -3.52 -20.51
CA LEU A 399 11.19 -4.57 -20.12
C LEU A 399 10.55 -5.29 -21.30
N SER A 400 10.60 -4.72 -22.51
CA SER A 400 10.13 -5.38 -23.75
C SER A 400 10.94 -6.63 -24.11
N ALA A 401 12.14 -6.79 -23.55
CA ALA A 401 12.93 -8.01 -23.72
C ALA A 401 12.31 -9.23 -23.03
N LEU A 402 11.47 -9.02 -22.01
CA LEU A 402 10.70 -10.09 -21.37
C LEU A 402 9.57 -10.52 -22.30
N LYS A 403 9.48 -11.83 -22.59
CA LYS A 403 8.52 -12.40 -23.57
C LYS A 403 7.45 -13.32 -22.96
N LYS A 404 7.49 -13.55 -21.65
CA LYS A 404 6.63 -14.52 -20.95
C LYS A 404 5.71 -13.86 -19.91
N LEU A 405 5.58 -12.54 -19.93
CA LEU A 405 4.75 -11.81 -18.97
C LEU A 405 3.27 -12.13 -19.18
N LYS A 406 2.61 -12.48 -18.08
CA LYS A 406 1.16 -12.71 -17.95
C LYS A 406 0.50 -11.61 -17.12
N ARG A 407 1.22 -11.02 -16.16
CA ARG A 407 0.73 -9.91 -15.34
C ARG A 407 1.78 -8.81 -15.27
N LEU A 408 1.35 -7.58 -15.50
CA LEU A 408 2.16 -6.38 -15.39
C LEU A 408 1.38 -5.30 -14.63
N ASP A 409 1.88 -4.90 -13.47
CA ASP A 409 1.33 -3.77 -12.69
C ASP A 409 2.35 -2.63 -12.67
N LEU A 410 1.98 -1.52 -13.30
CA LEU A 410 2.75 -0.30 -13.44
C LEU A 410 1.97 0.92 -12.93
N TYR A 411 1.01 0.73 -12.00
CA TYR A 411 0.21 1.82 -11.46
C TYR A 411 1.09 2.96 -10.94
N ARG A 412 0.82 4.19 -11.39
CA ARG A 412 1.56 5.42 -11.01
C ARG A 412 3.07 5.33 -11.26
N THR A 413 3.46 4.92 -12.46
CA THR A 413 4.87 4.92 -12.92
C THR A 413 5.10 5.93 -14.04
N ASP A 414 6.38 6.23 -14.32
CA ASP A 414 6.82 7.15 -15.37
C ASP A 414 6.97 6.48 -16.76
N ILE A 415 6.20 5.41 -17.02
CA ILE A 415 6.27 4.69 -18.30
C ILE A 415 5.74 5.54 -19.46
N THR A 416 6.45 5.50 -20.59
CA THR A 416 6.05 6.18 -21.83
C THR A 416 5.15 5.30 -22.70
N THR A 417 4.36 5.93 -23.58
CA THR A 417 3.49 5.22 -24.55
C THR A 417 4.26 4.20 -25.38
N SER A 418 5.42 4.58 -25.91
CA SER A 418 6.24 3.71 -26.75
C SER A 418 6.76 2.49 -26.00
N ALA A 419 7.20 2.66 -24.75
CA ALA A 419 7.63 1.56 -23.90
C ALA A 419 6.47 0.60 -23.58
N ALA A 420 5.31 1.11 -23.19
CA ALA A 420 4.12 0.30 -22.90
C ALA A 420 3.70 -0.54 -24.12
N VAL A 421 3.62 0.08 -25.31
CA VAL A 421 3.27 -0.61 -26.56
C VAL A 421 4.32 -1.66 -26.92
N ALA A 422 5.62 -1.37 -26.77
CA ALA A 422 6.68 -2.34 -27.04
C ALA A 422 6.61 -3.57 -26.12
N ILE A 423 6.30 -3.37 -24.83
CA ILE A 423 6.12 -4.46 -23.87
C ILE A 423 4.90 -5.31 -24.24
N ILE A 424 3.78 -4.69 -24.59
CA ILE A 424 2.54 -5.39 -24.97
C ILE A 424 2.75 -6.24 -26.23
N ARG A 425 3.33 -5.66 -27.29
CA ARG A 425 3.63 -6.40 -28.53
C ARG A 425 4.58 -7.57 -28.31
N SER A 426 5.46 -7.46 -27.33
CA SER A 426 6.41 -8.50 -26.98
C SER A 426 5.79 -9.64 -26.16
N ASN A 427 4.61 -9.46 -25.58
CA ASN A 427 3.98 -10.39 -24.64
C ASN A 427 2.53 -10.70 -25.05
N PRO A 428 2.31 -11.55 -26.08
CA PRO A 428 0.96 -11.94 -26.51
C PRO A 428 0.19 -12.75 -25.45
N GLY A 429 0.91 -13.32 -24.47
CA GLY A 429 0.35 -14.06 -23.34
C GLY A 429 -0.15 -13.22 -22.16
N LEU A 430 -0.14 -11.88 -22.28
CA LEU A 430 -0.54 -10.98 -21.21
C LEU A 430 -2.03 -11.15 -20.86
N ARG A 431 -2.31 -11.28 -19.56
CA ARG A 431 -3.65 -11.48 -18.99
C ARG A 431 -4.08 -10.32 -18.11
N HIS A 432 -3.16 -9.67 -17.42
CA HIS A 432 -3.47 -8.59 -16.50
C HIS A 432 -2.53 -7.41 -16.76
N LEU A 433 -3.09 -6.23 -17.04
CA LEU A 433 -2.34 -5.00 -17.16
C LEU A 433 -2.93 -3.92 -16.26
N ASN A 434 -2.09 -3.29 -15.44
CA ASN A 434 -2.43 -2.06 -14.75
C ASN A 434 -1.48 -0.94 -15.17
N VAL A 435 -2.03 0.09 -15.82
CA VAL A 435 -1.34 1.32 -16.22
C VAL A 435 -2.10 2.55 -15.73
N GLY A 436 -2.85 2.40 -14.64
CA GLY A 436 -3.62 3.48 -14.04
C GLY A 436 -2.72 4.60 -13.51
N SER A 437 -3.15 5.85 -13.70
CA SER A 437 -2.47 7.06 -13.25
C SER A 437 -1.02 7.22 -13.75
N CYS A 438 -0.66 6.62 -14.87
CA CYS A 438 0.63 6.81 -15.53
C CYS A 438 0.66 8.12 -16.33
N LYS A 439 1.34 9.15 -15.81
CA LYS A 439 1.32 10.51 -16.37
C LYS A 439 2.11 10.67 -17.66
N MET A 440 3.11 9.82 -17.88
CA MET A 440 4.02 9.92 -19.02
C MET A 440 3.47 9.24 -20.29
N ILE A 441 2.29 8.61 -20.22
CA ILE A 441 1.59 8.05 -21.39
C ILE A 441 0.82 9.19 -22.09
N SER A 442 1.35 9.64 -23.22
CA SER A 442 0.74 10.66 -24.07
C SER A 442 -0.55 10.20 -24.75
N SER A 443 -0.62 8.94 -25.18
CA SER A 443 -1.73 8.38 -25.94
C SER A 443 -2.10 6.99 -25.41
N MET A 444 -3.11 6.93 -24.54
CA MET A 444 -3.58 5.65 -24.00
C MET A 444 -4.30 4.81 -25.07
N ASP A 445 -4.84 5.44 -26.11
CA ASP A 445 -5.47 4.74 -27.23
C ASP A 445 -4.51 3.78 -27.93
N GLU A 446 -3.25 4.18 -28.13
CA GLU A 446 -2.25 3.30 -28.73
C GLU A 446 -1.99 2.05 -27.87
N VAL A 447 -1.99 2.21 -26.55
CA VAL A 447 -1.84 1.12 -25.59
C VAL A 447 -3.05 0.18 -25.68
N ALA A 448 -4.28 0.73 -25.68
CA ALA A 448 -5.50 -0.05 -25.81
C ALA A 448 -5.62 -0.78 -27.17
N ILE A 449 -5.23 -0.12 -28.26
CA ILE A 449 -5.17 -0.73 -29.60
C ILE A 449 -4.14 -1.85 -29.65
N ALA A 450 -2.96 -1.64 -29.05
CA ALA A 450 -1.93 -2.67 -28.97
C ALA A 450 -2.42 -3.90 -28.19
N LEU A 451 -3.15 -3.71 -27.08
CA LEU A 451 -3.77 -4.80 -26.32
C LEU A 451 -4.78 -5.58 -27.15
N GLY A 452 -5.73 -4.87 -27.78
CA GLY A 452 -6.75 -5.48 -28.63
C GLY A 452 -6.20 -6.23 -29.84
N GLY A 453 -5.03 -5.83 -30.35
CA GLY A 453 -4.36 -6.47 -31.48
C GLY A 453 -3.45 -7.65 -31.12
N ASN A 454 -2.84 -7.67 -29.92
CA ASN A 454 -1.77 -8.62 -29.58
C ASN A 454 -2.12 -9.56 -28.41
N CYS A 455 -3.09 -9.22 -27.57
CA CYS A 455 -3.39 -9.93 -26.32
C CYS A 455 -4.86 -10.44 -26.29
N PRO A 456 -5.18 -11.52 -27.03
CA PRO A 456 -6.56 -12.05 -27.09
C PRO A 456 -7.03 -12.67 -25.76
N ASN A 457 -6.09 -13.11 -24.91
CA ASN A 457 -6.36 -13.76 -23.63
C ASN A 457 -6.38 -12.80 -22.43
N LEU A 458 -6.57 -11.50 -22.68
CA LEU A 458 -6.59 -10.48 -21.66
C LEU A 458 -7.81 -10.66 -20.74
N VAL A 459 -7.58 -10.64 -19.43
CA VAL A 459 -8.57 -10.89 -18.37
C VAL A 459 -8.87 -9.62 -17.59
N SER A 460 -7.88 -8.78 -17.28
CA SER A 460 -8.09 -7.51 -16.59
C SER A 460 -7.27 -6.37 -17.17
N VAL A 461 -7.87 -5.20 -17.30
CA VAL A 461 -7.21 -3.95 -17.66
C VAL A 461 -7.66 -2.81 -16.76
N ASP A 462 -6.68 -2.07 -16.25
CA ASP A 462 -6.91 -0.86 -15.46
C ASP A 462 -6.28 0.36 -16.17
N PHE A 463 -7.15 1.26 -16.63
CA PHE A 463 -6.83 2.54 -17.26
C PHE A 463 -7.22 3.74 -16.38
N TRP A 464 -7.41 3.57 -15.07
CA TRP A 464 -7.92 4.65 -14.24
C TRP A 464 -7.11 5.95 -14.32
N LYS A 465 -7.84 7.08 -14.41
CA LYS A 465 -7.30 8.43 -14.61
C LYS A 465 -6.43 8.56 -15.87
N SER A 466 -6.73 7.79 -16.91
CA SER A 466 -6.11 7.98 -18.21
C SER A 466 -6.84 9.07 -18.99
N TYR A 467 -6.36 10.31 -18.88
CA TYR A 467 -7.00 11.47 -19.52
C TYR A 467 -6.93 11.45 -21.05
N SER A 468 -6.02 10.68 -21.64
CA SER A 468 -5.83 10.56 -23.10
C SER A 468 -6.57 9.38 -23.74
N LEU A 469 -7.31 8.57 -22.97
CA LEU A 469 -8.08 7.45 -23.49
C LEU A 469 -9.39 7.94 -24.12
N THR A 470 -9.67 7.55 -25.36
CA THR A 470 -10.89 7.87 -26.10
C THR A 470 -11.69 6.61 -26.43
N PRO A 471 -12.94 6.75 -26.94
CA PRO A 471 -13.74 5.60 -27.37
C PRO A 471 -13.07 4.74 -28.45
N ASN A 472 -12.15 5.31 -29.26
CA ASN A 472 -11.45 4.57 -30.30
C ASN A 472 -10.51 3.51 -29.72
N GLY A 473 -9.78 3.83 -28.65
CA GLY A 473 -8.94 2.86 -27.94
C GLY A 473 -9.76 1.75 -27.30
N ILE A 474 -10.87 2.10 -26.64
CA ILE A 474 -11.75 1.13 -25.98
C ILE A 474 -12.40 0.17 -26.99
N ARG A 475 -12.78 0.67 -28.17
CA ARG A 475 -13.31 -0.17 -29.25
C ARG A 475 -12.37 -1.33 -29.60
N ALA A 476 -11.06 -1.10 -29.58
CA ALA A 476 -10.08 -2.15 -29.86
C ALA A 476 -10.07 -3.26 -28.79
N LEU A 477 -10.41 -2.94 -27.54
CA LEU A 477 -10.57 -3.95 -26.47
C LEU A 477 -11.75 -4.89 -26.72
N GLY A 478 -12.68 -4.55 -27.62
CA GLY A 478 -13.73 -5.48 -28.06
C GLY A 478 -13.19 -6.80 -28.63
N ASN A 479 -11.94 -6.84 -29.08
CA ASN A 479 -11.27 -8.06 -29.54
C ASN A 479 -10.88 -9.02 -28.39
N CYS A 480 -10.77 -8.52 -27.15
CA CYS A 480 -10.39 -9.31 -25.99
C CYS A 480 -11.61 -10.03 -25.39
N LYS A 481 -11.92 -11.22 -25.92
CA LYS A 481 -13.14 -11.99 -25.55
C LYS A 481 -13.14 -12.56 -24.13
N MET A 482 -11.97 -12.63 -23.49
CA MET A 482 -11.80 -13.19 -22.15
C MET A 482 -11.78 -12.11 -21.06
N LEU A 483 -12.10 -10.86 -21.40
CA LEU A 483 -12.03 -9.74 -20.49
C LEU A 483 -13.09 -9.87 -19.39
N GLN A 484 -12.63 -9.95 -18.14
CA GLN A 484 -13.46 -10.08 -16.94
C GLN A 484 -13.49 -8.79 -16.13
N GLU A 485 -12.46 -7.95 -16.23
CA GLU A 485 -12.38 -6.70 -15.48
C GLU A 485 -11.91 -5.56 -16.37
N LEU A 486 -12.68 -4.47 -16.39
CA LEU A 486 -12.32 -3.25 -17.09
C LEU A 486 -12.52 -2.05 -16.16
N ASP A 487 -11.45 -1.31 -15.92
CA ASP A 487 -11.51 -0.02 -15.24
C ASP A 487 -11.14 1.11 -16.21
N VAL A 488 -12.12 1.96 -16.48
CA VAL A 488 -11.98 3.19 -17.27
C VAL A 488 -12.45 4.41 -16.48
N GLY A 489 -12.39 4.33 -15.15
CA GLY A 489 -12.76 5.43 -14.28
C GLY A 489 -11.90 6.65 -14.53
N TRP A 490 -12.49 7.84 -14.45
CA TRP A 490 -11.83 9.14 -14.62
C TRP A 490 -11.17 9.33 -16.00
N CYS A 491 -11.54 8.53 -17.00
CA CYS A 491 -11.14 8.72 -18.40
C CYS A 491 -12.05 9.75 -19.08
N LEU A 492 -11.82 11.04 -18.81
CA LEU A 492 -12.72 12.14 -19.20
C LEU A 492 -13.04 12.18 -20.71
N GLN A 493 -12.08 11.85 -21.57
CA GLN A 493 -12.26 11.84 -23.04
C GLN A 493 -13.09 10.64 -23.52
N ALA A 494 -12.96 9.47 -22.89
CA ALA A 494 -13.81 8.32 -23.12
C ALA A 494 -15.25 8.53 -22.60
N GLY A 495 -15.40 9.38 -21.58
CA GLY A 495 -16.68 9.65 -20.93
C GLY A 495 -17.61 10.61 -21.67
N GLY A 496 -17.25 11.09 -22.86
CA GLY A 496 -18.10 11.98 -23.66
C GLY A 496 -19.33 11.29 -24.27
N SER A 497 -19.29 9.98 -24.47
CA SER A 497 -20.39 9.14 -24.95
C SER A 497 -20.19 7.71 -24.44
N GLY A 498 -21.27 7.04 -24.02
CA GLY A 498 -21.24 5.64 -23.60
C GLY A 498 -21.42 4.61 -24.74
N GLU A 499 -21.53 5.05 -26.00
CA GLU A 499 -21.84 4.15 -27.15
C GLU A 499 -20.84 3.00 -27.31
N TRP A 500 -19.59 3.19 -26.88
CA TRP A 500 -18.56 2.16 -26.93
C TRP A 500 -18.85 0.96 -26.03
N LEU A 501 -19.74 1.06 -25.04
CA LEU A 501 -20.18 -0.07 -24.22
C LEU A 501 -20.80 -1.17 -25.10
N GLY A 502 -21.46 -0.81 -26.20
CA GLY A 502 -22.00 -1.75 -27.18
C GLY A 502 -20.94 -2.51 -27.97
N TRP A 503 -19.71 -1.99 -28.05
CA TRP A 503 -18.61 -2.59 -28.81
C TRP A 503 -17.76 -3.56 -27.99
N LEU A 504 -17.92 -3.58 -26.66
CA LEU A 504 -17.14 -4.44 -25.78
C LEU A 504 -17.64 -5.89 -25.78
N SER A 505 -16.69 -6.82 -25.67
CA SER A 505 -17.02 -8.23 -25.40
C SER A 505 -17.30 -8.38 -23.91
N VAL A 506 -18.58 -8.46 -23.55
CA VAL A 506 -19.04 -8.37 -22.15
C VAL A 506 -19.55 -9.70 -21.59
N GLY A 507 -19.50 -10.78 -22.38
CA GLY A 507 -20.04 -12.08 -21.99
C GLY A 507 -19.35 -12.72 -20.78
N GLU A 508 -18.05 -12.45 -20.59
CA GLU A 508 -17.28 -12.88 -19.41
C GLU A 508 -17.02 -11.74 -18.42
N LEU A 509 -17.56 -10.53 -18.67
CA LEU A 509 -17.29 -9.37 -17.86
C LEU A 509 -17.94 -9.51 -16.48
N ARG A 510 -17.11 -9.41 -15.44
CA ARG A 510 -17.50 -9.52 -14.03
C ARG A 510 -17.44 -8.17 -13.32
N LYS A 511 -16.49 -7.30 -13.70
CA LYS A 511 -16.27 -6.01 -13.05
C LYS A 511 -16.13 -4.91 -14.07
N LEU A 512 -16.93 -3.86 -13.91
CA LEU A 512 -16.88 -2.68 -14.76
C LEU A 512 -16.88 -1.41 -13.91
N PHE A 513 -15.83 -0.60 -14.06
CA PHE A 513 -15.72 0.69 -13.38
C PHE A 513 -15.85 1.83 -14.38
N LEU A 514 -16.93 2.60 -14.26
CA LEU A 514 -17.31 3.74 -15.10
C LEU A 514 -17.25 5.07 -14.33
N GLY A 515 -16.49 5.11 -13.24
CA GLY A 515 -16.42 6.27 -12.35
C GLY A 515 -16.11 7.57 -13.10
N ALA A 516 -16.85 8.64 -12.82
CA ALA A 516 -16.73 9.99 -13.36
C ALA A 516 -16.89 10.12 -14.89
N LEU A 517 -17.49 9.12 -15.56
CA LEU A 517 -17.82 9.20 -16.99
C LEU A 517 -19.17 9.90 -17.21
N ARG A 518 -19.16 11.24 -17.18
CA ARG A 518 -20.37 12.08 -17.12
C ARG A 518 -21.33 11.97 -18.31
N GLY A 519 -20.86 11.55 -19.48
CA GLY A 519 -21.68 11.41 -20.70
C GLY A 519 -22.30 10.02 -20.88
N VAL A 520 -22.02 9.06 -20.00
CA VAL A 520 -22.70 7.75 -20.02
C VAL A 520 -24.13 7.92 -19.51
N CYS A 521 -25.11 7.41 -20.28
CA CYS A 521 -26.53 7.52 -19.97
C CYS A 521 -27.23 6.16 -19.94
N ASP A 522 -28.50 6.16 -19.52
CA ASP A 522 -29.34 4.96 -19.42
C ASP A 522 -29.40 4.15 -20.72
N ARG A 523 -29.45 4.83 -21.87
CA ARG A 523 -29.48 4.18 -23.20
C ARG A 523 -28.25 3.29 -23.41
N ASP A 524 -27.08 3.77 -22.99
CA ASP A 524 -25.82 3.08 -23.20
C ASP A 524 -25.72 1.84 -22.29
N LEU A 525 -26.12 1.99 -21.02
CA LEU A 525 -26.20 0.87 -20.07
C LEU A 525 -27.28 -0.15 -20.46
N ARG A 526 -28.42 0.29 -20.98
CA ARG A 526 -29.49 -0.62 -21.45
C ARG A 526 -29.01 -1.52 -22.59
N SER A 527 -28.03 -1.08 -23.37
CA SER A 527 -27.40 -1.93 -24.40
C SER A 527 -26.42 -2.96 -23.83
N LEU A 528 -25.88 -2.70 -22.64
CA LEU A 528 -24.89 -3.53 -21.96
C LEU A 528 -25.54 -4.68 -21.16
N ILE A 529 -26.59 -4.38 -20.40
CA ILE A 529 -27.19 -5.28 -19.40
C ILE A 529 -27.53 -6.67 -19.97
N PRO A 530 -28.24 -6.79 -21.11
CA PRO A 530 -28.65 -8.11 -21.62
C PRO A 530 -27.46 -8.98 -22.08
N ARG A 531 -26.30 -8.36 -22.34
CA ARG A 531 -25.09 -9.03 -22.83
C ARG A 531 -24.10 -9.37 -21.73
N ALA A 532 -24.31 -8.89 -20.50
CA ALA A 532 -23.39 -9.04 -19.37
C ALA A 532 -24.00 -9.90 -18.24
N PRO A 533 -24.29 -11.19 -18.47
CA PRO A 533 -24.99 -12.04 -17.49
C PRO A 533 -24.15 -12.35 -16.24
N LYS A 534 -22.82 -12.26 -16.35
CA LYS A 534 -21.85 -12.57 -15.28
C LYS A 534 -21.39 -11.33 -14.49
N LEU A 535 -22.03 -10.18 -14.72
CA LEU A 535 -21.64 -8.92 -14.09
C LEU A 535 -21.88 -9.00 -12.58
N ALA A 536 -20.79 -8.92 -11.82
CA ALA A 536 -20.80 -9.00 -10.37
C ALA A 536 -20.59 -7.63 -9.71
N GLN A 537 -19.88 -6.71 -10.39
CA GLN A 537 -19.55 -5.39 -9.85
C GLN A 537 -19.69 -4.32 -10.91
N LEU A 538 -20.47 -3.29 -10.59
CA LEU A 538 -20.65 -2.11 -11.43
C LEU A 538 -20.45 -0.85 -10.59
N ASP A 539 -19.43 -0.05 -10.95
CA ASP A 539 -19.20 1.26 -10.34
C ASP A 539 -19.64 2.37 -11.30
N LEU A 540 -20.72 3.06 -10.94
CA LEU A 540 -21.30 4.20 -11.65
C LEU A 540 -21.01 5.53 -10.92
N LEU A 541 -20.02 5.57 -10.02
CA LEU A 541 -19.74 6.76 -9.22
C LEU A 541 -19.60 8.00 -10.12
N GLY A 542 -20.30 9.09 -9.81
CA GLY A 542 -20.17 10.35 -10.53
C GLY A 542 -20.70 10.33 -11.97
N VAL A 543 -21.44 9.29 -12.37
CA VAL A 543 -22.17 9.24 -13.64
C VAL A 543 -23.52 9.94 -13.46
N ARG A 544 -23.56 11.22 -13.84
CA ARG A 544 -24.68 12.13 -13.50
C ARG A 544 -25.96 11.91 -14.31
N ALA A 545 -25.85 11.34 -15.51
CA ALA A 545 -26.98 11.15 -16.43
C ALA A 545 -27.74 9.83 -16.23
N VAL A 546 -27.31 9.01 -15.26
CA VAL A 546 -27.95 7.73 -14.93
C VAL A 546 -29.13 7.93 -14.00
N THR A 547 -30.27 7.33 -14.33
CA THR A 547 -31.50 7.42 -13.52
C THR A 547 -31.79 6.17 -12.69
N ALA A 548 -32.81 6.24 -11.84
CA ALA A 548 -33.27 5.09 -11.05
C ALA A 548 -33.78 3.94 -11.93
N ASP A 549 -34.45 4.23 -13.05
CA ASP A 549 -35.08 3.23 -13.92
C ASP A 549 -34.08 2.22 -14.49
N ILE A 550 -32.88 2.69 -14.86
CA ILE A 550 -31.84 1.80 -15.36
C ILE A 550 -31.19 1.01 -14.22
N CYS A 551 -31.07 1.58 -13.02
CA CYS A 551 -30.58 0.86 -11.85
C CYS A 551 -31.54 -0.28 -11.45
N ASP A 552 -32.86 -0.05 -11.50
CA ASP A 552 -33.86 -1.09 -11.32
C ASP A 552 -33.70 -2.21 -12.36
N SER A 553 -33.50 -1.82 -13.63
CA SER A 553 -33.28 -2.79 -14.72
C SER A 553 -31.99 -3.60 -14.50
N ILE A 554 -30.90 -2.96 -14.04
CA ILE A 554 -29.63 -3.63 -13.71
C ILE A 554 -29.83 -4.64 -12.57
N LEU A 555 -30.50 -4.23 -11.49
CA LEU A 555 -30.76 -5.07 -10.32
C LEU A 555 -31.66 -6.27 -10.66
N ALA A 556 -32.63 -6.08 -11.55
CA ALA A 556 -33.54 -7.14 -11.98
C ALA A 556 -32.89 -8.15 -12.94
N GLU A 557 -32.06 -7.69 -13.88
CA GLU A 557 -31.48 -8.54 -14.94
C GLU A 557 -30.13 -9.17 -14.53
N CYS A 558 -29.27 -8.48 -13.79
CA CYS A 558 -27.95 -8.96 -13.39
C CYS A 558 -28.01 -9.79 -12.10
N LYS A 559 -28.36 -11.07 -12.22
CA LYS A 559 -28.52 -11.99 -11.07
C LYS A 559 -27.25 -12.28 -10.27
N ASP A 560 -26.09 -12.15 -10.91
CA ASP A 560 -24.78 -12.36 -10.26
C ASP A 560 -24.23 -11.07 -9.62
N LEU A 561 -24.97 -9.96 -9.68
CA LEU A 561 -24.55 -8.68 -9.15
C LEU A 561 -24.39 -8.76 -7.63
N ARG A 562 -23.26 -8.27 -7.14
CA ARG A 562 -22.92 -8.23 -5.71
C ARG A 562 -22.62 -6.82 -5.22
N LEU A 563 -22.19 -5.93 -6.11
CA LEU A 563 -21.86 -4.55 -5.77
C LEU A 563 -22.32 -3.60 -6.87
N LEU A 564 -23.08 -2.59 -6.47
CA LEU A 564 -23.50 -1.48 -7.31
C LEU A 564 -23.17 -0.18 -6.58
N ASP A 565 -22.33 0.66 -7.17
CA ASP A 565 -21.98 1.96 -6.62
C ASP A 565 -22.63 3.08 -7.43
N VAL A 566 -23.54 3.82 -6.80
CA VAL A 566 -24.31 4.94 -7.37
C VAL A 566 -24.00 6.26 -6.66
N SER A 567 -22.81 6.33 -6.04
CA SER A 567 -22.35 7.55 -5.36
C SER A 567 -22.22 8.72 -6.34
N PHE A 568 -22.63 9.92 -5.93
CA PHE A 568 -22.56 11.12 -6.79
C PHE A 568 -23.34 11.02 -8.11
N CYS A 569 -24.39 10.19 -8.16
CA CYS A 569 -25.37 10.18 -9.24
C CYS A 569 -26.53 11.15 -8.88
N ASP A 570 -26.55 12.32 -9.51
CA ASP A 570 -27.46 13.43 -9.17
C ASP A 570 -28.96 13.07 -9.31
N GLN A 571 -29.31 12.13 -10.18
CA GLN A 571 -30.70 11.73 -10.48
C GLN A 571 -31.23 10.60 -9.60
N ILE A 572 -30.38 10.00 -8.76
CA ILE A 572 -30.78 8.90 -7.87
C ILE A 572 -31.04 9.51 -6.49
N GLN A 573 -32.16 9.16 -5.87
CA GLN A 573 -32.50 9.62 -4.52
C GLN A 573 -32.09 8.60 -3.46
N GLU A 574 -31.89 9.06 -2.23
CA GLU A 574 -31.53 8.18 -1.11
C GLU A 574 -32.65 7.19 -0.76
N ALA A 575 -33.92 7.63 -0.81
CA ALA A 575 -35.08 6.78 -0.55
C ALA A 575 -35.12 5.55 -1.48
N GLN A 576 -34.84 5.74 -2.77
CA GLN A 576 -34.76 4.65 -3.76
C GLN A 576 -33.64 3.66 -3.42
N VAL A 577 -32.48 4.16 -2.99
CA VAL A 577 -31.37 3.29 -2.59
C VAL A 577 -31.71 2.47 -1.36
N VAL A 578 -32.48 3.02 -0.42
CA VAL A 578 -32.98 2.27 0.75
C VAL A 578 -33.94 1.16 0.29
N GLU A 579 -34.90 1.48 -0.57
CA GLU A 579 -35.82 0.48 -1.14
C GLU A 579 -35.06 -0.64 -1.88
N TRP A 580 -34.05 -0.31 -2.68
CA TRP A 580 -33.24 -1.32 -3.36
C TRP A 580 -32.45 -2.21 -2.40
N ARG A 581 -31.95 -1.66 -1.28
CA ARG A 581 -31.26 -2.46 -0.26
C ARG A 581 -32.20 -3.45 0.42
N GLU A 582 -33.47 -3.09 0.59
CA GLU A 582 -34.50 -3.99 1.14
C GLU A 582 -34.89 -5.08 0.14
N GLN A 583 -35.06 -4.71 -1.15
CA GLN A 583 -35.47 -5.64 -2.20
C GLN A 583 -34.35 -6.60 -2.63
N TYR A 584 -33.09 -6.12 -2.63
CA TYR A 584 -31.92 -6.86 -3.10
C TYR A 584 -30.85 -7.00 -2.01
N PRO A 585 -31.11 -7.74 -0.92
CA PRO A 585 -30.19 -7.83 0.22
C PRO A 585 -28.85 -8.53 -0.09
N HIS A 586 -28.78 -9.25 -1.21
CA HIS A 586 -27.56 -9.89 -1.71
C HIS A 586 -26.63 -8.92 -2.47
N VAL A 587 -27.13 -7.73 -2.83
CA VAL A 587 -26.37 -6.70 -3.54
C VAL A 587 -25.97 -5.61 -2.55
N SER A 588 -24.67 -5.38 -2.41
CA SER A 588 -24.14 -4.26 -1.64
C SER A 588 -24.25 -2.96 -2.46
N ILE A 589 -25.36 -2.25 -2.29
CA ILE A 589 -25.63 -0.98 -2.99
C ILE A 589 -25.04 0.20 -2.21
N LYS A 590 -24.07 0.89 -2.82
CA LYS A 590 -23.33 2.01 -2.23
C LYS A 590 -23.81 3.34 -2.78
N ARG A 591 -23.95 4.31 -1.88
CA ARG A 591 -24.21 5.71 -2.17
C ARG A 591 -23.44 6.54 -1.15
N SER A 592 -22.61 7.44 -1.62
CA SER A 592 -21.91 8.40 -0.76
C SER A 592 -22.91 9.34 -0.09
N PHE A 593 -22.65 9.67 1.17
CA PHE A 593 -23.43 10.62 1.95
C PHE A 593 -22.67 11.96 2.03
N GLN A 594 -23.33 13.03 1.59
CA GLN A 594 -22.87 14.40 1.84
C GLN A 594 -23.92 15.09 2.70
N SER A 595 -23.52 15.70 3.82
CA SER A 595 -24.45 16.51 4.59
C SER A 595 -24.89 17.72 3.75
N ALA A 596 -26.17 18.10 3.84
CA ALA A 596 -26.81 19.09 2.97
C ALA A 596 -26.30 20.54 3.12
N ASN A 597 -25.18 20.79 3.80
CA ASN A 597 -24.62 22.12 4.01
C ASN A 597 -23.65 22.53 2.87
N LEU A 598 -24.18 22.65 1.66
CA LEU A 598 -23.43 23.18 0.48
C LEU A 598 -23.47 24.72 0.36
N ASN A 599 -23.77 25.45 1.45
CA ASN A 599 -23.85 26.92 1.43
C ASN A 599 -22.62 27.66 1.97
N THR A 600 -21.59 26.97 2.43
CA THR A 600 -20.31 27.62 2.74
C THR A 600 -19.45 27.69 1.49
N ALA A 601 -19.34 28.90 0.93
CA ALA A 601 -18.41 29.21 -0.13
C ALA A 601 -16.99 28.71 0.21
N PRO A 602 -16.21 28.21 -0.76
CA PRO A 602 -14.82 27.81 -0.51
C PRO A 602 -14.06 28.99 0.10
N ASN A 603 -13.40 28.73 1.22
CA ASN A 603 -12.62 29.71 1.96
C ASN A 603 -11.62 30.38 0.99
N PRO A 604 -11.63 31.72 0.82
CA PRO A 604 -10.84 32.41 -0.22
C PRO A 604 -9.32 32.29 -0.08
N LEU A 605 -8.82 31.66 0.99
CA LEU A 605 -7.40 31.35 1.19
C LEU A 605 -6.87 30.22 0.29
N PHE A 606 -7.72 29.50 -0.44
CA PHE A 606 -7.31 28.39 -1.33
C PHE A 606 -7.42 28.69 -2.84
N LEU A 607 -7.65 29.95 -3.22
CA LEU A 607 -7.72 30.39 -4.63
C LEU A 607 -6.42 31.03 -5.17
N ALA A 608 -5.27 30.76 -4.54
CA ALA A 608 -3.98 31.21 -5.07
C ALA A 608 -3.01 30.03 -5.25
N PRO A 609 -2.81 29.51 -6.47
CA PRO A 609 -1.53 28.97 -6.84
C PRO A 609 -0.59 30.16 -7.06
N SER A 610 0.24 30.50 -6.07
CA SER A 610 1.45 31.26 -6.37
C SER A 610 2.38 30.33 -7.13
N LEU A 611 2.29 30.39 -8.45
CA LEU A 611 3.35 29.99 -9.36
C LEU A 611 4.53 30.94 -9.12
N GLU A 612 5.48 30.52 -8.29
CA GLU A 612 6.92 30.79 -8.45
C GLU A 612 7.71 29.51 -8.23
#